data_AF-A0A3B9YFR8-F1
#
_entry.id   AF-A0A3B9YFR8-F1
#
_cell.length_a   1.000
_cell.length_b   1.000
_cell.length_c   1.000
_cell.angle_alpha   90.00
_cell.angle_beta   90.00
_cell.angle_gamma   90.00
#
_symmetry.space_group_name_H-M   'P 1'
#
loop_
_entity.id
_entity.type
_entity.pdbx_description
1 polymer ?
#
loop_
_entity_poly.entity_id
_entity_poly.type
_entity_poly.pdbx_seq_one_letter_code
_entity_poly.pdbx_strand_id
1 'polypeptide(L)'
;MRKSLLAAFALSSLLPLSAQAQSIEALSAASSAGFETASAFKLPTASPKKAAVRPAIPYRIGTVQGGMNGFPVDLSFDKRQWTIQGAMNGHPVDVIINHENRMIVGGANGSPVDLRFEWAPERILTTGGANQSPVKLEVVWAQGVLEGFANHSPVRLEFDIEAGTVKGTANHAPVGLGYDKVSGELKGAMNHAPVRVTLVNLDLFDFIQYFFLFLK
;
A
#
# COMPACT_ATOMS: atom_id res chain seq x y z
N MET A 1 48.89 26.37 -46.20
CA MET A 1 47.94 25.32 -45.75
C MET A 1 48.74 24.09 -45.33
N ARG A 2 48.55 23.59 -44.08
CA ARG A 2 48.54 22.17 -43.65
C ARG A 2 49.64 21.25 -44.22
N LYS A 3 50.52 20.56 -43.48
CA LYS A 3 50.45 19.83 -42.19
C LYS A 3 51.89 19.50 -41.78
N SER A 4 52.25 19.68 -40.52
CA SER A 4 53.49 19.16 -39.95
C SER A 4 53.29 17.73 -39.43
N LEU A 5 54.26 16.88 -39.77
CA LEU A 5 54.48 15.52 -39.26
C LEU A 5 55.56 15.57 -38.15
N LEU A 6 55.74 14.45 -37.44
CA LEU A 6 56.77 14.07 -36.43
C LEU A 6 56.27 14.08 -34.97
N ALA A 7 55.96 12.91 -34.40
CA ALA A 7 56.88 11.89 -33.81
C ALA A 7 57.24 12.26 -32.34
N ALA A 8 56.65 11.60 -31.35
CA ALA A 8 57.13 10.36 -30.70
C ALA A 8 58.39 10.57 -29.85
N PHE A 9 58.29 10.48 -28.52
CA PHE A 9 58.85 9.41 -27.67
C PHE A 9 58.78 9.75 -26.17
N ALA A 10 58.80 8.68 -25.39
CA ALA A 10 58.63 8.54 -23.94
C ALA A 10 59.60 9.35 -23.06
N LEU A 11 59.20 9.58 -21.79
CA LEU A 11 60.10 9.38 -20.65
C LEU A 11 59.32 9.13 -19.35
N SER A 12 59.67 8.04 -18.67
CA SER A 12 59.28 7.72 -17.29
C SER A 12 59.88 8.71 -16.29
N SER A 13 59.11 9.07 -15.26
CA SER A 13 59.67 9.48 -13.97
C SER A 13 58.74 9.08 -12.83
N LEU A 14 59.16 8.03 -12.10
CA LEU A 14 58.78 7.78 -10.70
C LEU A 14 59.35 8.89 -9.83
N LEU A 15 58.57 9.42 -8.88
CA LEU A 15 59.01 9.80 -7.52
C LEU A 15 57.77 9.96 -6.60
N PRO A 16 57.92 9.77 -5.28
CA PRO A 16 56.85 9.50 -4.32
C PRO A 16 56.39 10.76 -3.59
N LEU A 17 55.20 10.76 -2.98
CA LEU A 17 54.93 11.70 -1.88
C LEU A 17 53.85 11.17 -0.93
N SER A 18 54.33 10.61 0.17
CA SER A 18 53.66 10.57 1.46
C SER A 18 53.35 12.00 1.95
N ALA A 19 52.13 12.50 1.75
CA ALA A 19 51.64 13.71 2.43
C ALA A 19 50.14 13.92 2.16
N GLN A 20 49.26 13.16 2.81
CA GLN A 20 47.84 13.55 2.95
C GLN A 20 47.18 12.70 4.05
N ALA A 21 47.72 12.79 5.26
CA ALA A 21 47.14 12.22 6.48
C ALA A 21 47.00 13.29 7.59
N GLN A 22 46.83 14.57 7.22
CA GLN A 22 46.80 15.69 8.17
C GLN A 22 45.75 16.76 7.81
N SER A 23 44.50 16.36 7.60
CA SER A 23 43.40 17.33 7.40
C SER A 23 42.12 16.99 8.16
N ILE A 24 42.21 16.21 9.25
CA ILE A 24 41.03 15.85 10.07
C ILE A 24 41.04 16.51 11.48
N GLU A 25 42.12 17.14 11.93
CA GLU A 25 42.20 17.71 13.31
C GLU A 25 42.13 19.25 13.41
N ALA A 26 41.85 19.97 12.31
CA ALA A 26 41.79 21.44 12.32
C ALA A 26 40.37 22.04 12.24
N LEU A 27 39.32 21.25 12.47
CA LEU A 27 37.92 21.71 12.47
C LEU A 27 37.19 21.35 13.77
N SER A 28 37.90 21.36 14.91
CA SER A 28 37.30 21.15 16.24
C SER A 28 36.99 22.43 17.03
N ALA A 29 37.20 23.65 16.50
CA ALA A 29 37.29 24.82 17.38
C ALA A 29 36.53 26.09 16.95
N ALA A 30 35.47 26.01 16.15
CA ALA A 30 34.67 27.19 15.81
C ALA A 30 33.21 26.86 15.44
N SER A 31 32.34 26.64 16.44
CA SER A 31 30.90 26.98 16.34
C SER A 31 30.11 26.87 17.65
N SER A 32 30.75 26.70 18.81
CA SER A 32 30.09 26.79 20.12
C SER A 32 29.92 28.25 20.57
N ALA A 33 29.19 29.05 19.79
CA ALA A 33 28.70 30.35 20.22
C ALA A 33 27.51 30.77 19.33
N GLY A 34 26.31 30.73 19.91
CA GLY A 34 25.14 31.42 19.38
C GLY A 34 24.20 30.57 18.51
N PHE A 35 23.18 30.00 19.15
CA PHE A 35 21.78 30.22 18.74
C PHE A 35 20.86 29.71 19.87
N GLU A 36 20.52 30.63 20.77
CA GLU A 36 19.32 30.50 21.58
C GLU A 36 18.09 30.55 20.66
N THR A 37 17.06 29.80 21.05
CA THR A 37 15.65 29.90 20.61
C THR A 37 15.38 29.67 19.12
N ALA A 38 15.31 28.40 18.73
CA ALA A 38 14.43 27.97 17.65
C ALA A 38 13.42 26.96 18.23
N SER A 39 12.15 27.36 18.16
CA SER A 39 10.98 26.68 18.69
C SER A 39 10.96 25.18 18.38
N ALA A 40 10.51 24.42 19.38
CA ALA A 40 10.15 23.02 19.33
C ALA A 40 9.60 22.57 17.96
N PHE A 41 10.44 21.92 17.15
CA PHE A 41 9.98 21.05 16.08
C PHE A 41 9.46 19.78 16.76
N LYS A 42 8.19 19.82 17.14
CA LYS A 42 7.46 18.66 17.67
C LYS A 42 7.19 17.75 16.48
N LEU A 43 8.08 16.77 16.25
CA LEU A 43 7.77 15.61 15.44
C LEU A 43 6.41 15.07 15.91
N PRO A 44 5.43 14.84 15.01
CA PRO A 44 4.19 14.21 15.40
C PRO A 44 4.56 12.82 15.92
N THR A 45 4.56 12.67 17.23
CA THR A 45 4.66 11.38 17.90
C THR A 45 3.33 10.70 17.66
N ALA A 46 3.20 10.06 16.49
CA ALA A 46 2.12 9.12 16.26
C ALA A 46 2.32 8.02 17.30
N SER A 47 1.50 8.03 18.34
CA SER A 47 1.41 6.91 19.27
C SER A 47 1.25 5.65 18.43
N PRO A 48 2.08 4.60 18.61
CA PRO A 48 1.90 3.37 17.88
C PRO A 48 0.49 2.86 18.21
N LYS A 49 -0.41 2.90 17.22
CA LYS A 49 -1.67 2.20 17.31
C LYS A 49 -1.30 0.74 17.60
N LYS A 50 -1.90 0.17 18.65
CA LYS A 50 -1.71 -1.24 18.99
C LYS A 50 -1.94 -2.04 17.71
N ALA A 51 -0.92 -2.79 17.27
CA ALA A 51 -1.04 -3.63 16.08
C ALA A 51 -2.29 -4.50 16.24
N ALA A 52 -3.23 -4.34 15.32
CA ALA A 52 -4.50 -5.05 15.39
C ALA A 52 -4.19 -6.55 15.28
N VAL A 53 -4.49 -7.29 16.35
CA VAL A 53 -4.31 -8.74 16.36
C VAL A 53 -5.52 -9.33 15.64
N ARG A 54 -5.28 -10.01 14.52
CA ARG A 54 -6.35 -10.66 13.74
C ARG A 54 -7.06 -11.69 14.62
N PRO A 55 -8.37 -11.55 14.88
CA PRO A 55 -9.13 -12.61 15.53
C PRO A 55 -9.17 -13.83 14.61
N ALA A 56 -8.69 -14.97 15.08
CA ALA A 56 -8.70 -16.22 14.33
C ALA A 56 -10.11 -16.82 14.34
N ILE A 57 -11.01 -16.28 13.52
CA ILE A 57 -12.34 -16.87 13.35
C ILE A 57 -12.31 -17.85 12.17
N PRO A 58 -12.57 -19.16 12.38
CA PRO A 58 -12.35 -20.20 11.38
C PRO A 58 -13.54 -20.32 10.41
N TYR A 59 -14.07 -19.20 9.92
CA TYR A 59 -15.09 -19.26 8.89
C TYR A 59 -14.44 -19.55 7.54
N ARG A 60 -14.90 -20.64 6.92
CA ARG A 60 -14.36 -21.17 5.67
C ARG A 60 -14.85 -20.39 4.46
N ILE A 61 -16.05 -19.82 4.56
CA ILE A 61 -16.69 -19.01 3.51
C ILE A 61 -17.23 -17.75 4.17
N GLY A 62 -16.93 -16.59 3.59
CA GLY A 62 -17.51 -15.32 3.97
C GLY A 62 -18.05 -14.57 2.75
N THR A 63 -19.02 -13.68 2.93
CA THR A 63 -19.66 -12.97 1.82
C THR A 63 -19.73 -11.46 2.05
N VAL A 64 -19.75 -10.72 0.95
CA VAL A 64 -19.96 -9.27 0.91
C VAL A 64 -21.19 -9.01 0.07
N GLN A 65 -22.26 -8.52 0.70
CA GLN A 65 -23.55 -8.34 0.03
C GLN A 65 -24.11 -6.94 0.23
N GLY A 66 -24.64 -6.32 -0.82
CA GLY A 66 -25.32 -5.03 -0.71
C GLY A 66 -25.07 -4.15 -1.93
N GLY A 67 -24.74 -2.89 -1.70
CA GLY A 67 -24.49 -1.92 -2.77
C GLY A 67 -23.29 -1.03 -2.52
N MET A 68 -22.54 -0.76 -3.59
CA MET A 68 -21.43 0.18 -3.61
C MET A 68 -21.54 1.03 -4.88
N ASN A 69 -21.48 2.35 -4.75
CA ASN A 69 -21.56 3.28 -5.88
C ASN A 69 -22.84 3.11 -6.74
N GLY A 70 -23.96 2.78 -6.11
CA GLY A 70 -25.24 2.55 -6.80
C GLY A 70 -25.37 1.22 -7.53
N PHE A 71 -24.36 0.35 -7.46
CA PHE A 71 -24.39 -0.98 -8.06
C PHE A 71 -24.44 -2.08 -6.99
N PRO A 72 -25.11 -3.21 -7.28
CA PRO A 72 -25.10 -4.36 -6.39
C PRO A 72 -23.71 -4.99 -6.32
N VAL A 73 -23.37 -5.47 -5.12
CA VAL A 73 -22.17 -6.25 -4.83
C VAL A 73 -22.62 -7.54 -4.16
N ASP A 74 -22.21 -8.68 -4.70
CA ASP A 74 -22.38 -10.00 -4.11
C ASP A 74 -21.11 -10.81 -4.35
N LEU A 75 -20.25 -10.88 -3.34
CA LEU A 75 -18.97 -11.59 -3.40
C LEU A 75 -18.94 -12.68 -2.34
N SER A 76 -18.34 -13.81 -2.68
CA SER A 76 -18.09 -14.95 -1.82
C SER A 76 -16.58 -15.21 -1.77
N PHE A 77 -16.06 -15.32 -0.57
CA PHE A 77 -14.65 -15.55 -0.27
C PHE A 77 -14.53 -16.96 0.33
N ASP A 78 -14.01 -17.92 -0.46
CA ASP A 78 -13.67 -19.24 0.05
C ASP A 78 -12.21 -19.23 0.52
N LYS A 79 -12.02 -19.24 1.83
CA LYS A 79 -10.69 -19.23 2.46
C LYS A 79 -10.01 -20.61 2.45
N ARG A 80 -10.71 -21.68 2.03
CA ARG A 80 -10.11 -23.02 1.84
C ARG A 80 -9.55 -23.18 0.44
N GLN A 81 -10.29 -22.72 -0.55
CA GLN A 81 -9.90 -22.77 -1.96
C GLN A 81 -9.10 -21.53 -2.38
N TRP A 82 -9.04 -20.52 -1.50
CA TRP A 82 -8.39 -19.25 -1.75
C TRP A 82 -8.97 -18.57 -3.00
N THR A 83 -10.29 -18.56 -3.11
CA THR A 83 -11.01 -17.99 -4.24
C THR A 83 -11.97 -16.89 -3.80
N ILE A 84 -12.19 -15.93 -4.69
CA ILE A 84 -13.18 -14.86 -4.54
C ILE A 84 -14.07 -14.90 -5.78
N GLN A 85 -15.35 -15.16 -5.58
CA GLN A 85 -16.30 -15.37 -6.67
C GLN A 85 -17.57 -14.55 -6.47
N GLY A 86 -18.28 -14.27 -7.55
CA GLY A 86 -19.59 -13.63 -7.50
C GLY A 86 -19.74 -12.56 -8.57
N ALA A 87 -20.37 -11.44 -8.22
CA ALA A 87 -20.58 -10.32 -9.14
C ALA A 87 -20.44 -8.97 -8.43
N MET A 88 -19.90 -8.01 -9.16
CA MET A 88 -19.77 -6.62 -8.73
C MET A 88 -19.94 -5.71 -9.94
N ASN A 89 -20.69 -4.61 -9.78
CA ASN A 89 -20.96 -3.67 -10.87
C ASN A 89 -21.58 -4.32 -12.12
N GLY A 90 -22.36 -5.39 -11.95
CA GLY A 90 -22.96 -6.14 -13.07
C GLY A 90 -21.98 -7.04 -13.85
N HIS A 91 -20.74 -7.18 -13.38
CA HIS A 91 -19.73 -8.06 -13.99
C HIS A 91 -19.37 -9.22 -13.05
N PRO A 92 -19.07 -10.42 -13.58
CA PRO A 92 -18.59 -11.51 -12.76
C PRO A 92 -17.21 -11.18 -12.17
N VAL A 93 -16.98 -11.68 -10.96
CA VAL A 93 -15.68 -11.71 -10.29
C VAL A 93 -15.33 -13.17 -10.08
N ASP A 94 -14.13 -13.56 -10.51
CA ASP A 94 -13.55 -14.88 -10.26
C ASP A 94 -12.04 -14.70 -10.12
N VAL A 95 -11.57 -14.74 -8.89
CA VAL A 95 -10.18 -14.47 -8.52
C VAL A 95 -9.66 -15.63 -7.68
N ILE A 96 -8.46 -16.08 -8.02
CA ILE A 96 -7.75 -17.16 -7.35
C ILE A 96 -6.49 -16.58 -6.71
N ILE A 97 -6.30 -16.85 -5.42
CA ILE A 97 -5.14 -16.42 -4.64
C ILE A 97 -4.22 -17.63 -4.47
N ASN A 98 -3.12 -17.63 -5.20
CA ASN A 98 -2.11 -18.65 -5.09
C ASN A 98 -1.02 -18.21 -4.09
N HIS A 99 -1.07 -18.78 -2.88
CA HIS A 99 -0.08 -18.50 -1.83
C HIS A 99 1.32 -19.08 -2.11
N GLU A 100 1.42 -20.16 -2.88
CA GLU A 100 2.71 -20.78 -3.22
C GLU A 100 3.49 -19.89 -4.21
N ASN A 101 2.80 -19.43 -5.25
CA ASN A 101 3.37 -18.55 -6.27
C ASN A 101 3.33 -17.07 -5.87
N ARG A 102 2.63 -16.73 -4.77
CA ARG A 102 2.41 -15.38 -4.28
C ARG A 102 1.74 -14.46 -5.32
N MET A 103 0.73 -15.01 -5.99
CA MET A 103 0.00 -14.36 -7.08
C MET A 103 -1.51 -14.39 -6.82
N ILE A 104 -2.21 -13.36 -7.30
CA ILE A 104 -3.65 -13.24 -7.35
C ILE A 104 -4.00 -13.09 -8.83
N VAL A 105 -4.71 -14.07 -9.37
CA VAL A 105 -5.02 -14.15 -10.81
C VAL A 105 -6.51 -14.33 -11.03
N GLY A 106 -7.04 -13.86 -12.16
CA GLY A 106 -8.42 -14.09 -12.54
C GLY A 106 -9.05 -12.88 -13.22
N GLY A 107 -10.29 -12.56 -12.89
CA GLY A 107 -11.01 -11.41 -13.43
C GLY A 107 -11.89 -10.73 -12.39
N ALA A 108 -11.93 -9.39 -12.43
CA ALA A 108 -12.82 -8.55 -11.65
C ALA A 108 -13.29 -7.36 -12.49
N ASN A 109 -14.56 -6.93 -12.33
CA ASN A 109 -15.17 -5.83 -13.09
C ASN A 109 -14.95 -5.93 -14.63
N GLY A 110 -15.01 -7.14 -15.19
CA GLY A 110 -14.80 -7.35 -16.64
C GLY A 110 -13.35 -7.15 -17.11
N SER A 111 -12.38 -7.12 -16.19
CA SER A 111 -10.96 -6.93 -16.48
C SER A 111 -10.11 -8.05 -15.86
N PRO A 112 -8.98 -8.43 -16.46
CA PRO A 112 -8.06 -9.37 -15.85
C PRO A 112 -7.45 -8.79 -14.56
N VAL A 113 -7.23 -9.66 -13.59
CA VAL A 113 -6.48 -9.40 -12.37
C VAL A 113 -5.22 -10.26 -12.44
N ASP A 114 -4.07 -9.62 -12.30
CA ASP A 114 -2.76 -10.25 -12.21
C ASP A 114 -1.91 -9.44 -11.23
N LEU A 115 -1.95 -9.83 -9.95
CA LEU A 115 -1.26 -9.15 -8.87
C LEU A 115 -0.30 -10.11 -8.19
N ARG A 116 0.94 -9.68 -7.99
CA ARG A 116 1.87 -10.32 -7.07
C ARG A 116 1.67 -9.76 -5.67
N PHE A 117 1.80 -10.58 -4.64
CA PHE A 117 1.78 -10.11 -3.26
C PHE A 117 2.98 -10.56 -2.44
N GLU A 118 3.37 -9.76 -1.48
CA GLU A 118 4.35 -10.11 -0.45
C GLU A 118 3.64 -10.05 0.89
N TRP A 119 3.50 -11.22 1.51
CA TRP A 119 2.82 -11.35 2.79
C TRP A 119 3.84 -11.37 3.92
N ALA A 120 3.66 -10.47 4.88
CA ALA A 120 4.29 -10.49 6.18
C ALA A 120 3.22 -10.23 7.26
N PRO A 121 3.45 -10.64 8.53
CA PRO A 121 2.49 -10.42 9.61
C PRO A 121 2.13 -8.95 9.82
N GLU A 122 3.08 -8.04 9.60
CA GLU A 122 2.92 -6.61 9.84
C GLU A 122 2.54 -5.83 8.58
N ARG A 123 2.81 -6.38 7.40
CA ARG A 123 2.59 -5.71 6.13
C ARG A 123 2.19 -6.65 5.00
N ILE A 124 1.33 -6.17 4.11
CA ILE A 124 1.04 -6.83 2.84
C ILE A 124 1.31 -5.84 1.71
N LEU A 125 2.21 -6.19 0.81
CA LEU A 125 2.42 -5.45 -0.43
C LEU A 125 1.74 -6.19 -1.57
N THR A 126 0.98 -5.49 -2.40
CA THR A 126 0.31 -6.04 -3.58
C THR A 126 0.65 -5.18 -4.78
N THR A 127 1.19 -5.78 -5.86
CA THR A 127 1.69 -5.09 -7.05
C THR A 127 1.30 -5.83 -8.32
N GLY A 128 0.80 -5.14 -9.34
CA GLY A 128 0.53 -5.73 -10.65
C GLY A 128 -0.54 -4.96 -11.41
N GLY A 129 -1.43 -5.67 -12.10
CA GLY A 129 -2.57 -5.11 -12.82
C GLY A 129 -3.92 -5.58 -12.26
N ALA A 130 -4.85 -4.66 -12.09
CA ALA A 130 -6.27 -4.96 -11.86
C ALA A 130 -7.13 -3.86 -12.49
N ASN A 131 -8.33 -4.17 -12.95
CA ASN A 131 -9.24 -3.19 -13.58
C ASN A 131 -8.58 -2.40 -14.73
N GLN A 132 -7.79 -3.10 -15.58
CA GLN A 132 -7.01 -2.52 -16.69
C GLN A 132 -5.96 -1.48 -16.28
N SER A 133 -5.60 -1.43 -15.01
CA SER A 133 -4.75 -0.40 -14.45
C SER A 133 -3.62 -0.98 -13.59
N PRO A 134 -2.45 -0.32 -13.53
CA PRO A 134 -1.41 -0.72 -12.60
C PRO A 134 -1.87 -0.40 -11.16
N VAL A 135 -1.61 -1.35 -10.27
CA VAL A 135 -1.94 -1.28 -8.84
C VAL A 135 -0.68 -1.57 -8.05
N LYS A 136 -0.40 -0.73 -7.05
CA LYS A 136 0.56 -0.99 -5.98
C LYS A 136 -0.09 -0.54 -4.68
N LEU A 137 -0.42 -1.46 -3.80
CA LEU A 137 -1.00 -1.18 -2.49
C LEU A 137 -0.14 -1.82 -1.42
N GLU A 138 0.19 -1.06 -0.39
CA GLU A 138 0.87 -1.53 0.81
C GLU A 138 -0.05 -1.31 2.00
N VAL A 139 -0.34 -2.38 2.73
CA VAL A 139 -1.11 -2.36 3.97
C VAL A 139 -0.15 -2.55 5.12
N VAL A 140 -0.09 -1.58 6.04
CA VAL A 140 0.72 -1.62 7.26
C VAL A 140 -0.21 -1.72 8.47
N TRP A 141 -0.38 -2.93 8.99
CA TRP A 141 -1.39 -3.23 10.02
C TRP A 141 -1.12 -2.53 11.35
N ALA A 142 0.16 -2.39 11.72
CA ALA A 142 0.56 -1.71 12.94
C ALA A 142 0.21 -0.21 12.92
N GLN A 143 0.28 0.42 11.75
CA GLN A 143 -0.04 1.83 11.59
C GLN A 143 -1.53 2.06 11.34
N GLY A 144 -2.23 1.02 10.89
CA GLY A 144 -3.60 1.14 10.42
C GLY A 144 -3.66 1.95 9.13
N VAL A 145 -2.75 1.71 8.19
CA VAL A 145 -2.65 2.47 6.94
C VAL A 145 -2.63 1.52 5.74
N LEU A 146 -3.35 1.89 4.69
CA LEU A 146 -3.22 1.32 3.35
C LEU A 146 -2.82 2.45 2.41
N GLU A 147 -1.71 2.33 1.70
CA GLU A 147 -1.22 3.37 0.80
C GLU A 147 -0.63 2.84 -0.50
N GLY A 148 -0.47 3.71 -1.49
CA GLY A 148 0.15 3.41 -2.77
C GLY A 148 -0.60 4.07 -3.91
N PHE A 149 -0.86 3.34 -4.99
CA PHE A 149 -1.58 3.84 -6.15
C PHE A 149 -2.43 2.76 -6.82
N ALA A 150 -3.50 3.21 -7.47
CA ALA A 150 -4.28 2.43 -8.42
C ALA A 150 -4.73 3.37 -9.54
N ASN A 151 -4.73 2.90 -10.79
CA ASN A 151 -5.12 3.71 -11.96
C ASN A 151 -4.32 5.04 -12.01
N HIS A 152 -3.00 4.95 -11.82
CA HIS A 152 -2.06 6.07 -11.74
C HIS A 152 -2.39 7.14 -10.69
N SER A 153 -3.32 6.85 -9.78
CA SER A 153 -3.84 7.80 -8.82
C SER A 153 -3.50 7.34 -7.40
N PRO A 154 -3.14 8.26 -6.50
CA PRO A 154 -2.74 7.90 -5.15
C PRO A 154 -3.93 7.30 -4.39
N VAL A 155 -3.61 6.30 -3.59
CA VAL A 155 -4.52 5.70 -2.60
C VAL A 155 -3.85 5.86 -1.24
N ARG A 156 -4.59 6.38 -0.27
CA ARG A 156 -4.17 6.46 1.12
C ARG A 156 -5.39 6.39 2.03
N LEU A 157 -5.48 5.32 2.80
CA LEU A 157 -6.53 5.08 3.77
C LEU A 157 -5.89 4.90 5.14
N GLU A 158 -6.50 5.51 6.14
CA GLU A 158 -6.28 5.24 7.55
C GLU A 158 -7.46 4.43 8.06
N PHE A 159 -7.19 3.32 8.70
CA PHE A 159 -8.19 2.47 9.29
C PHE A 159 -7.91 2.24 10.77
N ASP A 160 -8.98 1.96 11.49
CA ASP A 160 -8.96 1.56 12.88
C ASP A 160 -9.86 0.34 13.01
N ILE A 161 -9.23 -0.82 13.15
CA ILE A 161 -9.95 -2.10 13.27
C ILE A 161 -10.77 -2.13 14.56
N GLU A 162 -10.31 -1.47 15.62
CA GLU A 162 -10.99 -1.48 16.90
C GLU A 162 -12.23 -0.60 16.88
N ALA A 163 -12.09 0.62 16.36
CA ALA A 163 -13.19 1.55 16.18
C ALA A 163 -14.10 1.18 14.99
N GLY A 164 -13.67 0.28 14.11
CA GLY A 164 -14.39 -0.06 12.89
C GLY A 164 -14.50 1.12 11.94
N THR A 165 -13.40 1.84 11.67
CA THR A 165 -13.44 3.01 10.78
C THR A 165 -12.38 2.92 9.69
N VAL A 166 -12.70 3.48 8.52
CA VAL A 166 -11.77 3.66 7.39
C VAL A 166 -11.99 5.06 6.83
N LYS A 167 -10.92 5.85 6.70
CA LYS A 167 -10.98 7.23 6.19
C LYS A 167 -9.79 7.49 5.28
N GLY A 168 -9.92 8.42 4.33
CA GLY A 168 -8.79 8.86 3.52
C GLY A 168 -9.22 9.19 2.11
N THR A 169 -8.37 8.86 1.15
CA THR A 169 -8.59 9.16 -0.27
C THR A 169 -8.22 7.98 -1.14
N ALA A 170 -9.05 7.71 -2.15
CA ALA A 170 -8.74 6.80 -3.24
C ALA A 170 -9.09 7.49 -4.56
N ASN A 171 -8.15 7.51 -5.51
CA ASN A 171 -8.35 8.19 -6.79
C ASN A 171 -8.76 9.68 -6.63
N HIS A 172 -8.07 10.39 -5.73
CA HIS A 172 -8.38 11.79 -5.33
C HIS A 172 -9.77 12.01 -4.70
N ALA A 173 -10.58 10.97 -4.54
CA ALA A 173 -11.91 11.07 -3.98
C ALA A 173 -11.91 10.59 -2.51
N PRO A 174 -12.74 11.21 -1.65
CA PRO A 174 -12.78 10.86 -0.25
C PRO A 174 -13.36 9.45 -0.05
N VAL A 175 -12.79 8.75 0.93
CA VAL A 175 -13.30 7.49 1.47
C VAL A 175 -13.60 7.70 2.95
N GLY A 176 -14.80 7.30 3.37
CA GLY A 176 -15.23 7.37 4.75
C GLY A 176 -16.23 6.26 5.03
N LEU A 177 -15.76 5.20 5.70
CA LEU A 177 -16.54 4.01 6.01
C LEU A 177 -16.54 3.76 7.52
N GLY A 178 -17.69 3.28 8.00
CA GLY A 178 -17.89 2.75 9.35
C GLY A 178 -18.33 1.30 9.26
N TYR A 179 -17.69 0.45 10.06
CA TYR A 179 -17.94 -0.98 10.18
C TYR A 179 -18.54 -1.28 11.55
N ASP A 180 -19.76 -1.79 11.56
CA ASP A 180 -20.40 -2.31 12.76
C ASP A 180 -20.04 -3.79 12.93
N LYS A 181 -19.20 -4.08 13.93
CA LYS A 181 -18.74 -5.44 14.25
C LYS A 181 -19.85 -6.40 14.67
N VAL A 182 -20.99 -5.88 15.13
CA VAL A 182 -22.11 -6.70 15.61
C VAL A 182 -22.97 -7.15 14.44
N SER A 183 -23.34 -6.22 13.56
CA SER A 183 -24.20 -6.51 12.41
C SER A 183 -23.42 -6.96 11.17
N GLY A 184 -22.11 -6.70 11.11
CA GLY A 184 -21.29 -6.87 9.91
C GLY A 184 -21.52 -5.76 8.88
N GLU A 185 -22.33 -4.73 9.17
CA GLU A 185 -22.64 -3.65 8.22
C GLU A 185 -21.43 -2.72 8.04
N LEU A 186 -20.98 -2.57 6.79
CA LEU A 186 -20.03 -1.57 6.35
C LEU A 186 -20.77 -0.50 5.55
N LYS A 187 -20.80 0.72 6.08
CA LYS A 187 -21.53 1.85 5.50
C LYS A 187 -20.73 3.14 5.44
N GLY A 188 -21.14 4.05 4.56
CA GLY A 188 -20.55 5.38 4.46
C GLY A 188 -20.51 5.84 3.01
N ALA A 189 -19.38 6.40 2.59
CA ALA A 189 -19.18 6.85 1.23
C ALA A 189 -17.78 6.50 0.71
N MET A 190 -17.72 6.19 -0.57
CA MET A 190 -16.49 5.99 -1.34
C MET A 190 -16.70 6.66 -2.70
N ASN A 191 -15.76 7.50 -3.10
CA ASN A 191 -15.86 8.26 -4.35
C ASN A 191 -17.19 9.07 -4.48
N HIS A 192 -17.53 9.79 -3.42
CA HIS A 192 -18.79 10.57 -3.30
C HIS A 192 -20.09 9.76 -3.41
N ALA A 193 -20.01 8.44 -3.51
CA ALA A 193 -21.17 7.58 -3.65
C ALA A 193 -21.39 6.75 -2.39
N PRO A 194 -22.65 6.44 -2.04
CA PRO A 194 -22.95 5.68 -0.85
C PRO A 194 -22.41 4.25 -0.97
N VAL A 195 -21.89 3.76 0.15
CA VAL A 195 -21.53 2.36 0.37
C VAL A 195 -22.43 1.83 1.46
N ARG A 196 -23.04 0.67 1.21
CA ARG A 196 -23.76 -0.10 2.21
C ARG A 196 -23.70 -1.58 1.84
N VAL A 197 -22.77 -2.28 2.47
CA VAL A 197 -22.59 -3.72 2.30
C VAL A 197 -22.58 -4.40 3.66
N THR A 198 -22.93 -5.67 3.69
CA THR A 198 -22.87 -6.54 4.86
C THR A 198 -21.74 -7.54 4.64
N LEU A 199 -20.82 -7.56 5.59
CA LEU A 199 -19.73 -8.53 5.69
C LEU A 199 -20.23 -9.71 6.55
N VAL A 200 -20.59 -10.82 5.91
CA VAL A 200 -21.03 -12.03 6.62
C VAL A 200 -19.84 -12.96 6.77
N ASN A 201 -19.46 -13.29 8.00
CA ASN A 201 -18.27 -14.11 8.31
C ASN A 201 -16.96 -13.53 7.75
N LEU A 202 -16.94 -12.23 7.49
CA LEU A 202 -15.78 -11.44 7.11
C LEU A 202 -15.61 -10.29 8.09
N ASP A 203 -14.41 -9.76 8.18
CA ASP A 203 -14.11 -8.59 8.99
C ASP A 203 -13.49 -7.46 8.15
N LEU A 204 -13.15 -6.37 8.84
CA LEU A 204 -12.50 -5.23 8.20
C LEU A 204 -11.09 -5.58 7.67
N PHE A 205 -10.41 -6.58 8.23
CA PHE A 205 -9.12 -7.03 7.69
C PHE A 205 -9.29 -7.61 6.29
N ASP A 206 -10.25 -8.53 6.15
CA ASP A 206 -10.53 -9.17 4.86
C ASP A 206 -10.93 -8.10 3.82
N PHE A 207 -11.79 -7.14 4.20
CA PHE A 207 -12.18 -6.04 3.30
C PHE A 207 -10.99 -5.17 2.86
N ILE A 208 -10.13 -4.76 3.79
CA ILE A 208 -8.96 -3.90 3.50
C ILE A 208 -7.91 -4.64 2.65
N GLN A 209 -7.70 -5.93 2.90
CA GLN A 209 -6.73 -6.73 2.14
C GLN A 209 -7.11 -6.81 0.64
N TYR A 210 -8.39 -6.91 0.32
CA TYR A 210 -8.89 -6.99 -1.05
C TYR A 210 -9.45 -5.67 -1.58
N PHE A 211 -9.01 -4.55 -1.01
CA PHE A 211 -9.54 -3.23 -1.36
C PHE A 211 -9.38 -2.89 -2.85
N PHE A 212 -8.39 -3.47 -3.54
CA PHE A 212 -8.19 -3.30 -4.98
C PHE A 212 -9.40 -3.70 -5.84
N LEU A 213 -10.25 -4.61 -5.36
CA LEU A 213 -11.47 -5.01 -6.07
C LEU A 213 -12.42 -3.82 -6.27
N PHE A 214 -12.44 -2.91 -5.30
CA PHE A 214 -13.35 -1.76 -5.25
C PHE A 214 -12.76 -0.48 -5.87
N LEU A 215 -11.51 -0.52 -6.34
CA LEU A 215 -10.82 0.61 -6.94
C LEU A 215 -11.03 0.63 -8.46
N LYS A 216 -11.69 1.66 -8.98
CA LYS A 216 -11.85 1.92 -10.42
C LYS A 216 -11.33 3.31 -10.79
#